data_AF-A0A127T5Y3-F1
#
_entry.id   AF-A0A127T5Y3-F1
#
_cell.length_a   1.000
_cell.length_b   1.000
_cell.length_c   1.000
_cell.angle_alpha   90.00
_cell.angle_beta   90.00
_cell.angle_gamma   90.00
#
_symmetry.space_group_name_H-M   'P 1'
#
loop_
_entity.id
_entity.type
_entity.pdbx_description
1 polymer ?
#
loop_
_entity_poly.entity_id
_entity_poly.type
_entity_poly.pdbx_seq_one_letter_code
_entity_poly.pdbx_strand_id
1 'polypeptide(L)'
;GITADSMRAFIESLDLPADAKQRLRDMTPGSYTGLAERFLRDYWHKRPLLIRNAFPGFETPVQPEDLAGLACEEGVLARMISLDRASGAWDVRTGPFQEEDFPGLPDHDWTLLVQDVDKWDADVRELLAQFRFLPRWRVDDIMISFAATGGSVGAHVDHYDVF
;
A
#
# COMPACT_ATOMS: atom_id res chain seq x y z
N GLY A 1 10.39 4.48 -27.28
CA GLY A 1 10.17 3.40 -26.29
C GLY A 1 8.97 2.59 -26.72
N ILE A 2 8.79 1.40 -26.19
CA ILE A 2 7.57 0.60 -26.41
C ILE A 2 6.45 1.27 -25.62
N THR A 3 5.48 1.87 -26.30
CA THR A 3 4.29 2.50 -25.71
C THR A 3 3.08 1.56 -25.83
N ALA A 4 2.00 1.84 -25.08
CA ALA A 4 0.75 1.09 -25.22
C ALA A 4 0.20 1.17 -26.66
N ASP A 5 0.33 2.33 -27.31
CA ASP A 5 -0.12 2.52 -28.69
C ASP A 5 0.77 1.75 -29.68
N SER A 6 2.10 1.75 -29.49
CA SER A 6 2.99 0.96 -30.35
C SER A 6 2.78 -0.54 -30.16
N MET A 7 2.49 -0.99 -28.93
CA MET A 7 2.20 -2.40 -28.64
C MET A 7 0.85 -2.83 -29.19
N ARG A 8 -0.18 -1.98 -29.08
CA ARG A 8 -1.50 -2.24 -29.65
C ARG A 8 -1.42 -2.31 -31.18
N ALA A 9 -0.73 -1.38 -31.82
CA ALA A 9 -0.49 -1.40 -33.25
C ALA A 9 0.28 -2.65 -33.69
N PHE A 10 1.27 -3.08 -32.91
CA PHE A 10 1.99 -4.32 -33.15
C PHE A 10 1.09 -5.55 -33.04
N ILE A 11 0.28 -5.69 -31.99
CA ILE A 11 -0.67 -6.81 -31.81
C ILE A 11 -1.69 -6.86 -32.95
N GLU A 12 -2.15 -5.69 -33.42
CA GLU A 12 -3.06 -5.62 -34.58
C GLU A 12 -2.40 -6.12 -35.87
N SER A 13 -1.11 -5.87 -36.05
CA SER A 13 -0.35 -6.32 -37.23
C SER A 13 -0.06 -7.84 -37.26
N LEU A 14 -0.28 -8.56 -36.16
CA LEU A 14 -0.06 -10.01 -36.11
C LEU A 14 -1.16 -10.74 -36.88
N ASP A 15 -0.80 -11.79 -37.62
CA ASP A 15 -1.77 -12.70 -38.23
C ASP A 15 -2.18 -13.77 -37.19
N LEU A 16 -3.06 -13.37 -36.27
CA LEU A 16 -3.54 -14.20 -35.16
C LEU A 16 -5.07 -14.13 -35.07
N PRO A 17 -5.72 -15.23 -34.62
CA PRO A 17 -7.13 -15.23 -34.27
C PRO A 17 -7.51 -14.13 -33.26
N ALA A 18 -8.74 -13.63 -33.34
CA ALA A 18 -9.19 -12.50 -32.53
C ALA A 18 -9.12 -12.76 -31.01
N ASP A 19 -9.38 -14.00 -30.57
CA ASP A 19 -9.26 -14.40 -29.16
C ASP A 19 -7.80 -14.41 -28.69
N ALA A 20 -6.86 -14.83 -29.55
CA ALA A 20 -5.43 -14.78 -29.26
C ALA A 20 -4.91 -13.33 -29.20
N LYS A 21 -5.36 -12.45 -30.11
CA LYS A 21 -5.07 -11.01 -30.04
C LYS A 21 -5.62 -10.39 -28.77
N GLN A 22 -6.82 -10.80 -28.34
CA GLN A 22 -7.42 -10.31 -27.09
C GLN A 22 -6.60 -10.76 -25.87
N ARG A 23 -6.22 -12.05 -25.79
CA ARG A 23 -5.32 -12.54 -24.74
C ARG A 23 -4.00 -11.78 -24.71
N LEU A 24 -3.40 -11.45 -25.86
CA LEU A 24 -2.17 -10.66 -25.92
C LEU A 24 -2.36 -9.22 -25.42
N ARG A 25 -3.53 -8.60 -25.65
CA ARG A 25 -3.89 -7.29 -25.08
C ARG A 25 -4.07 -7.38 -23.57
N ASP A 26 -4.64 -8.47 -23.08
CA ASP A 26 -4.86 -8.72 -21.65
C ASP A 26 -3.56 -9.10 -20.93
N MET A 27 -2.59 -9.70 -21.65
CA MET A 27 -1.23 -10.00 -21.20
C MET A 27 -0.25 -8.83 -21.37
N THR A 28 -0.61 -7.83 -22.18
CA THR A 28 0.13 -6.56 -22.21
C THR A 28 0.07 -5.99 -20.80
N PRO A 29 1.19 -5.57 -20.18
CA PRO A 29 1.21 -5.12 -18.79
C PRO A 29 0.02 -4.21 -18.53
N GLY A 30 -0.81 -4.60 -17.56
CA GLY A 30 -2.01 -3.87 -17.19
C GLY A 30 -1.67 -2.39 -17.08
N SER A 31 -2.23 -1.59 -17.97
CA SER A 31 -2.03 -0.14 -18.02
C SER A 31 -0.57 0.34 -18.06
N TYR A 32 0.12 0.20 -19.21
CA TYR A 32 1.15 1.19 -19.57
C TYR A 32 0.44 2.51 -19.96
N THR A 33 -0.12 3.20 -18.98
CA THR A 33 -0.63 4.56 -19.18
C THR A 33 0.59 5.47 -19.18
N GLY A 34 0.72 6.40 -20.13
CA GLY A 34 1.86 7.33 -20.19
C GLY A 34 2.06 8.17 -18.90
N LEU A 35 1.12 8.09 -17.94
CA LEU A 35 1.27 8.61 -16.58
C LEU A 35 2.33 7.85 -15.77
N ALA A 36 2.39 6.51 -15.85
CA ALA A 36 3.41 5.72 -15.18
C ALA A 36 4.81 5.98 -15.75
N GLU A 37 4.94 6.13 -17.07
CA GLU A 37 6.22 6.50 -17.72
C GLU A 37 6.71 7.86 -17.23
N ARG A 38 5.84 8.87 -17.22
CA ARG A 38 6.18 10.21 -16.70
C ARG A 38 6.53 10.15 -15.21
N PHE A 39 5.79 9.39 -14.41
CA PHE A 39 6.10 9.19 -13.00
C PHE A 39 7.48 8.58 -12.78
N LEU A 40 7.79 7.47 -13.48
CA LEU A 40 9.08 6.78 -13.38
C LEU A 40 10.25 7.67 -13.85
N ARG A 41 10.03 8.47 -14.89
CA ARG A 41 11.03 9.39 -15.42
C ARG A 41 11.29 10.57 -14.50
N ASP A 42 10.25 11.18 -13.93
CA ASP A 42 10.36 12.51 -13.31
C ASP A 42 10.31 12.49 -11.77
N TYR A 43 9.90 11.39 -11.13
CA TYR A 43 9.63 11.33 -9.68
C TYR A 43 10.23 10.13 -8.97
N TRP A 44 10.06 8.91 -9.49
CA TRP A 44 10.56 7.67 -8.86
C TRP A 44 12.06 7.75 -8.55
N HIS A 45 12.49 7.49 -7.31
CA HIS A 45 13.87 7.65 -6.80
C HIS A 45 14.45 9.08 -6.88
N LYS A 46 13.63 10.11 -7.03
CA LYS A 46 14.13 11.47 -7.30
C LYS A 46 13.54 12.53 -6.40
N ARG A 47 12.21 12.59 -6.28
CA ARG A 47 11.52 13.64 -5.54
C ARG A 47 10.08 13.22 -5.18
N PRO A 48 9.54 13.73 -4.07
CA PRO A 48 8.15 13.44 -3.68
C PRO A 48 7.14 14.01 -4.67
N LEU A 49 5.97 13.38 -4.74
CA LEU A 49 4.83 13.79 -5.56
C LEU A 49 3.53 13.64 -4.78
N LEU A 50 2.70 14.68 -4.74
CA LEU A 50 1.34 14.59 -4.21
C LEU A 50 0.36 14.26 -5.34
N ILE A 51 -0.27 13.09 -5.28
CA ILE A 51 -1.33 12.68 -6.20
C ILE A 51 -2.67 12.85 -5.49
N ARG A 52 -3.44 13.87 -5.87
CA ARG A 52 -4.77 14.10 -5.30
C ARG A 52 -5.79 13.19 -5.95
N ASN A 53 -6.66 12.60 -5.15
CA ASN A 53 -7.76 11.75 -5.63
C ASN A 53 -7.27 10.59 -6.52
N ALA A 54 -6.19 9.92 -6.10
CA ALA A 54 -5.58 8.81 -6.85
C ALA A 54 -6.58 7.65 -7.06
N PHE A 55 -7.42 7.40 -6.05
CA PHE A 55 -8.51 6.42 -6.08
C PHE A 55 -9.84 7.13 -5.76
N PRO A 56 -10.59 7.59 -6.78
CA PRO A 56 -11.88 8.23 -6.56
C PRO A 56 -12.86 7.27 -5.88
N GLY A 57 -13.47 7.71 -4.78
CA GLY A 57 -14.43 6.87 -4.03
C GLY A 57 -13.78 5.68 -3.33
N PHE A 58 -12.51 5.78 -2.97
CA PHE A 58 -11.82 4.74 -2.22
C PHE A 58 -12.51 4.46 -0.88
N GLU A 59 -12.89 3.21 -0.69
CA GLU A 59 -13.33 2.67 0.59
C GLU A 59 -12.23 1.77 1.13
N THR A 60 -11.89 1.92 2.40
CA THR A 60 -10.86 1.11 3.03
C THR A 60 -11.35 -0.35 3.15
N PRO A 61 -10.57 -1.34 2.68
CA PRO A 61 -10.96 -2.75 2.75
C PRO A 61 -10.94 -3.35 4.16
N VAL A 62 -10.20 -2.73 5.10
CA VAL A 62 -10.00 -3.23 6.47
C VAL A 62 -10.56 -2.25 7.50
N GLN A 63 -11.50 -2.68 8.34
CA GLN A 63 -12.00 -1.84 9.42
C GLN A 63 -11.00 -1.77 10.59
N PRO A 64 -11.03 -0.72 11.42
CA PRO A 64 -10.15 -0.59 12.59
C PRO A 64 -10.17 -1.82 13.51
N GLU A 65 -11.35 -2.42 13.71
CA GLU A 65 -11.54 -3.59 14.54
C GLU A 65 -10.88 -4.85 13.94
N ASP A 66 -10.98 -5.02 12.61
CA ASP A 66 -10.32 -6.10 11.89
C ASP A 66 -8.79 -5.97 11.99
N LEU A 67 -8.27 -4.74 11.88
CA LEU A 67 -6.84 -4.46 12.01
C LEU A 67 -6.33 -4.75 13.43
N ALA A 68 -7.11 -4.41 14.47
CA ALA A 68 -6.78 -4.75 15.84
C ALA A 68 -6.79 -6.27 16.06
N GLY A 69 -7.78 -6.97 15.49
CA GLY A 69 -7.83 -8.44 15.49
C GLY A 69 -6.59 -9.06 14.85
N LEU A 70 -6.19 -8.59 13.66
CA LEU A 70 -4.95 -9.04 13.00
C LEU A 70 -3.72 -8.81 13.87
N ALA A 71 -3.66 -7.70 14.63
CA ALA A 71 -2.53 -7.41 15.50
C ALA A 71 -2.40 -8.36 16.70
N CYS A 72 -3.42 -9.17 16.99
CA CYS A 72 -3.40 -10.24 17.99
C CYS A 72 -2.90 -11.59 17.45
N GLU A 73 -2.91 -11.79 16.13
CA GLU A 73 -2.60 -13.07 15.51
C GLU A 73 -1.12 -13.44 15.62
N GLU A 74 -0.84 -14.71 15.87
CA GLU A 74 0.53 -15.21 15.97
C GLU A 74 1.24 -15.11 14.61
N GLY A 75 2.45 -14.53 14.62
CA GLY A 75 3.24 -14.31 13.41
C GLY A 75 2.94 -13.02 12.66
N VAL A 76 1.92 -12.26 13.07
CA VAL A 76 1.70 -10.89 12.57
C VAL A 76 2.70 -9.93 13.20
N LEU A 77 3.33 -9.11 12.37
CA LEU A 77 4.24 -8.06 12.82
C LEU A 77 3.46 -6.77 13.08
N ALA A 78 3.09 -6.56 14.34
CA ALA A 78 2.36 -5.38 14.78
C ALA A 78 3.17 -4.54 15.78
N ARG A 79 2.99 -3.21 15.74
CA ARG A 79 3.58 -2.26 16.69
C ARG A 79 2.56 -1.20 17.09
N MET A 80 2.55 -0.83 18.36
CA MET A 80 1.77 0.29 18.88
C MET A 80 2.74 1.34 19.40
N ILE A 81 2.60 2.56 18.88
CA ILE A 81 3.43 3.71 19.23
C ILE A 81 2.54 4.72 19.92
N SER A 82 2.94 5.20 21.10
CA SER A 82 2.22 6.24 21.84
C SER A 82 3.15 7.37 22.27
N LEU A 83 2.57 8.56 22.40
CA LEU A 83 3.26 9.76 22.86
C LEU A 83 2.57 10.29 24.12
N ASP A 84 3.26 10.27 25.25
CA ASP A 84 2.81 11.01 26.42
C ASP A 84 3.05 12.50 26.20
N ARG A 85 1.97 13.28 26.01
CA ARG A 85 2.04 14.74 25.80
C ARG A 85 2.54 15.52 27.01
N ALA A 86 2.41 14.99 28.22
CA ALA A 86 2.84 15.67 29.43
C ALA A 86 4.36 15.60 29.61
N SER A 87 4.95 14.43 29.33
CA SER A 87 6.41 14.21 29.45
C SER A 87 7.17 14.36 28.13
N GLY A 88 6.49 14.24 26.99
CA GLY A 88 7.10 14.14 25.66
C GLY A 88 7.74 12.77 25.39
N ALA A 89 7.51 11.78 26.24
CA ALA A 89 8.08 10.45 26.10
C ALA A 89 7.32 9.62 25.05
N TRP A 90 8.09 8.90 24.23
CA TRP A 90 7.57 7.93 23.28
C TRP A 90 7.65 6.54 23.88
N ASP A 91 6.58 5.77 23.73
CA ASP A 91 6.54 4.35 24.06
C ASP A 91 6.25 3.52 22.81
N VAL A 92 6.86 2.34 22.73
CA VAL A 92 6.68 1.41 21.62
C VAL A 92 6.46 0.02 22.19
N ARG A 93 5.31 -0.55 21.90
CA ARG A 93 4.97 -1.95 22.19
C ARG A 93 4.94 -2.74 20.90
N THR A 94 5.40 -3.97 20.94
CA THR A 94 5.42 -4.90 19.79
C THR A 94 4.49 -6.05 20.09
N GLY A 95 3.73 -6.48 19.08
CA GLY A 95 2.82 -7.60 19.18
C GLY A 95 3.50 -8.99 19.16
N PRO A 96 2.71 -10.07 19.09
CA PRO A 96 1.25 -10.05 19.03
C PRO A 96 0.65 -9.44 20.30
N PHE A 97 -0.41 -8.66 20.13
CA PHE A 97 -1.17 -8.09 21.25
C PHE A 97 -2.17 -9.10 21.78
N GLN A 98 -2.78 -8.82 22.93
CA GLN A 98 -3.95 -9.55 23.40
C GLN A 98 -5.20 -8.70 23.12
N GLU A 99 -6.36 -9.33 22.96
CA GLU A 99 -7.61 -8.59 22.74
C GLU A 99 -7.88 -7.60 23.87
N GLU A 100 -7.48 -7.91 25.11
CA GLU A 100 -7.64 -7.04 26.26
C GLU A 100 -6.72 -5.82 26.27
N ASP A 101 -5.72 -5.75 25.37
CA ASP A 101 -4.83 -4.60 25.26
C ASP A 101 -5.49 -3.38 24.60
N PHE A 102 -6.55 -3.59 23.81
CA PHE A 102 -7.23 -2.52 23.05
C PHE A 102 -8.33 -1.81 23.85
N PRO A 103 -9.18 -2.51 24.62
CA PRO A 103 -10.11 -1.86 25.54
C PRO A 103 -9.38 -0.96 26.54
N GLY A 104 -9.78 0.32 26.61
CA GLY A 104 -9.21 1.28 27.55
C GLY A 104 -7.99 2.05 27.03
N LEU A 105 -7.57 1.83 25.77
CA LEU A 105 -6.70 2.77 25.09
C LEU A 105 -7.37 4.16 25.05
N PRO A 106 -6.59 5.26 25.22
CA PRO A 106 -7.14 6.60 25.10
C PRO A 106 -7.66 6.86 23.69
N ASP A 107 -8.51 7.85 23.51
CA ASP A 107 -9.00 8.27 22.18
C ASP A 107 -8.01 9.15 21.39
N HIS A 108 -6.77 9.29 21.91
CA HIS A 108 -5.75 10.18 21.37
C HIS A 108 -4.31 9.65 21.54
N ASP A 109 -3.40 10.20 20.74
CA ASP A 109 -1.94 10.13 20.89
C ASP A 109 -1.30 8.73 20.82
N TRP A 110 -1.93 7.80 20.10
CA TRP A 110 -1.32 6.52 19.73
C TRP A 110 -1.65 6.10 18.29
N THR A 111 -0.81 5.23 17.75
CA THR A 111 -0.93 4.63 16.42
C THR A 111 -0.60 3.15 16.48
N LEU A 112 -1.47 2.31 15.90
CA LEU A 112 -1.20 0.90 15.61
C LEU A 112 -0.70 0.78 14.17
N LEU A 113 0.36 0.01 13.98
CA LEU A 113 0.94 -0.33 12.68
C LEU A 113 0.94 -1.85 12.53
N VAL A 114 0.41 -2.37 11.44
CA VAL A 114 0.43 -3.80 11.12
C VAL A 114 1.08 -3.97 9.75
N GLN A 115 2.17 -4.73 9.70
CA GLN A 115 2.91 -5.01 8.47
C GLN A 115 2.24 -6.14 7.68
N ASP A 116 2.63 -6.31 6.42
CA ASP A 116 2.29 -7.50 5.64
C ASP A 116 0.78 -7.77 5.48
N VAL A 117 -0.07 -6.75 5.56
CA VAL A 117 -1.53 -6.94 5.61
C VAL A 117 -2.07 -7.54 4.31
N ASP A 118 -1.41 -7.30 3.18
CA ASP A 118 -1.73 -7.95 1.90
C ASP A 118 -1.59 -9.48 1.92
N LYS A 119 -0.84 -10.04 2.88
CA LYS A 119 -0.72 -11.50 3.06
C LYS A 119 -1.90 -12.09 3.84
N TRP A 120 -2.58 -11.27 4.63
CA TRP A 120 -3.70 -11.67 5.49
C TRP A 120 -5.06 -11.34 4.89
N ASP A 121 -5.15 -10.26 4.10
CA ASP A 121 -6.39 -9.77 3.51
C ASP A 121 -6.33 -9.71 1.98
N ALA A 122 -7.26 -10.39 1.32
CA ALA A 122 -7.29 -10.50 -0.14
C ALA A 122 -7.69 -9.19 -0.84
N ASP A 123 -8.52 -8.37 -0.19
CA ASP A 123 -9.02 -7.11 -0.74
C ASP A 123 -7.94 -6.03 -0.62
N VAL A 124 -7.15 -6.05 0.47
CA VAL A 124 -5.91 -5.26 0.60
C VAL A 124 -4.92 -5.64 -0.49
N ARG A 125 -4.70 -6.93 -0.72
CA ARG A 125 -3.79 -7.42 -1.76
C ARG A 125 -4.19 -6.97 -3.16
N GLU A 126 -5.49 -6.76 -3.43
CA GLU A 126 -5.95 -6.26 -4.72
C GLU A 126 -5.39 -4.85 -5.03
N LEU A 127 -5.09 -4.03 -4.02
CA LEU A 127 -4.48 -2.72 -4.21
C LEU A 127 -3.11 -2.80 -4.88
N LEU A 128 -2.36 -3.88 -4.69
CA LEU A 128 -1.08 -4.11 -5.38
C LEU A 128 -1.23 -4.17 -6.90
N ALA A 129 -2.43 -4.49 -7.41
CA ALA A 129 -2.70 -4.51 -8.85
C ALA A 129 -2.55 -3.13 -9.51
N GLN A 130 -2.71 -2.04 -8.73
CA GLN A 130 -2.57 -0.65 -9.19
C GLN A 130 -1.09 -0.26 -9.41
N PHE A 131 -0.16 -0.98 -8.78
CA PHE A 131 1.27 -0.72 -8.83
C PHE A 131 2.03 -1.63 -9.79
N ARG A 132 1.33 -2.37 -10.67
CA ARG A 132 1.93 -3.31 -11.65
C ARG A 132 2.83 -2.65 -12.71
N PHE A 133 2.92 -1.32 -12.72
CA PHE A 133 3.91 -0.59 -13.51
C PHE A 133 5.33 -0.66 -12.90
N LEU A 134 5.46 -1.10 -11.64
CA LEU A 134 6.72 -1.43 -11.00
C LEU A 134 7.05 -2.93 -11.14
N PRO A 135 8.34 -3.31 -11.22
CA PRO A 135 8.73 -4.71 -11.15
C PRO A 135 8.30 -5.31 -9.80
N ARG A 136 7.72 -6.51 -9.80
CA ARG A 136 7.20 -7.15 -8.57
C ARG A 136 8.23 -7.27 -7.44
N TRP A 137 9.49 -7.56 -7.77
CA TRP A 137 10.57 -7.69 -6.79
C TRP A 137 10.97 -6.36 -6.11
N ARG A 138 10.43 -5.22 -6.55
CA ARG A 138 10.62 -3.91 -5.94
C ARG A 138 9.53 -3.54 -4.94
N VAL A 139 8.42 -4.27 -4.95
CA VAL A 139 7.29 -4.06 -4.05
C VAL A 139 7.46 -5.04 -2.90
N ASP A 140 7.41 -4.54 -1.67
CA ASP A 140 7.61 -5.35 -0.46
C ASP A 140 6.24 -5.84 0.06
N ASP A 141 5.50 -4.97 0.73
CA ASP A 141 4.22 -5.27 1.38
C ASP A 141 3.27 -4.06 1.42
N ILE A 142 2.07 -4.27 1.98
CA ILE A 142 1.17 -3.19 2.41
C ILE A 142 1.12 -3.17 3.94
N MET A 143 1.73 -2.14 4.52
CA MET A 143 1.55 -1.78 5.93
C MET A 143 0.30 -0.91 6.08
N ILE A 144 -0.56 -1.24 7.05
CA ILE A 144 -1.71 -0.41 7.43
C ILE A 144 -1.47 0.19 8.81
N SER A 145 -1.78 1.48 8.94
CA SER A 145 -1.80 2.15 10.23
C SER A 145 -3.21 2.63 10.58
N PHE A 146 -3.55 2.49 11.86
CA PHE A 146 -4.68 3.16 12.48
C PHE A 146 -4.15 4.14 13.52
N ALA A 147 -4.57 5.40 13.44
CA ALA A 147 -4.15 6.44 14.38
C ALA A 147 -5.37 7.03 15.10
N ALA A 148 -5.32 7.03 16.42
CA ALA A 148 -6.24 7.81 17.24
C ALA A 148 -5.95 9.32 17.04
N THR A 149 -6.80 10.19 17.59
CA THR A 149 -6.65 11.64 17.40
C THR A 149 -5.26 12.11 17.86
N GLY A 150 -4.48 12.73 16.98
CA GLY A 150 -3.12 13.18 17.32
C GLY A 150 -2.06 12.08 17.34
N GLY A 151 -2.45 10.82 17.09
CA GLY A 151 -1.55 9.68 16.89
C GLY A 151 -0.57 9.92 15.74
N SER A 152 0.68 9.53 15.96
CA SER A 152 1.78 9.72 15.01
C SER A 152 2.90 8.74 15.33
N VAL A 153 3.80 8.54 14.37
CA VAL A 153 5.08 7.83 14.57
C VAL A 153 6.26 8.80 14.71
N GLY A 154 5.99 10.11 14.73
CA GLY A 154 7.01 11.16 14.74
C GLY A 154 7.65 11.41 13.37
N ALA A 155 8.50 12.44 13.31
CA ALA A 155 9.28 12.75 12.11
C ALA A 155 10.41 11.73 11.94
N HIS A 156 10.44 11.07 10.78
CA HIS A 156 11.41 10.02 10.46
C HIS A 156 11.74 10.01 8.97
N VAL A 157 12.64 9.11 8.58
CA VAL A 157 13.03 8.85 7.19
C VAL A 157 13.05 7.36 6.94
N ASP A 158 12.76 6.97 5.70
CA ASP A 158 12.82 5.59 5.24
C ASP A 158 13.86 5.44 4.12
N HIS A 159 14.35 4.21 3.96
CA HIS A 159 15.31 3.85 2.91
C HIS A 159 14.65 3.22 1.67
N TYR A 160 13.31 3.22 1.62
CA TYR A 160 12.49 2.68 0.55
C TYR A 160 11.53 3.75 0.01
N ASP A 161 11.07 3.58 -1.24
CA ASP A 161 9.96 4.38 -1.73
C ASP A 161 8.66 3.90 -1.11
N VAL A 162 7.75 4.82 -0.80
CA VAL A 162 6.42 4.55 -0.25
C VAL A 162 5.39 5.36 -1.03
N PHE A 163 4.22 4.79 -1.24
CA PHE A 163 3.05 5.46 -1.84
C PHE A 163 2.06 5.87 -0.76
#